data_AF-A0A2T7AWQ5-F1
#
_entry.id   AF-A0A2T7AWQ5-F1
#
_cell.length_a   1.000
_cell.length_b   1.000
_cell.length_c   1.000
_cell.angle_alpha   90.00
_cell.angle_beta   90.00
_cell.angle_gamma   90.00
#
_symmetry.space_group_name_H-M   'P 1'
#
loop_
_entity.id
_entity.type
_entity.pdbx_description
1 polymer ?
#
loop_
_entity_poly.entity_id
_entity_poly.type
_entity_poly.pdbx_seq_one_letter_code
_entity_poly.pdbx_strand_id
1 'polypeptide(L)'
;MGTQEAIDNIIRLVGGQANINKVWHCMTRLRFDLIDDQKVDQNEIKKLPGVLGAQLQSDQFQVIIGPKVNRWYEYMLNALGADHTPSPAATKGRKGLISLFMDTVSGVFGPIVPAIAGAGMIKGLLAGLIALKVVSAKSDTVVIIDLIASGVFYFLPFFLAVSAAKIFKVNEYLAAAVAACLMYPSLIEAAKALAAHQDGAVSAFWLLNAIPVSVFNYSASVIPVIFSILALSYIHRWVDSIMPDVLKTVFTPTLTLFIGALAALVVIGPIGIWLGKGLALFIEGLFSISASFAGLIVGAIRPVAVLTGMHHAMTPIALQNFSDRGYDMLMPMMFMANMAIAGSTFAIWRLSKERHERTVTLSAAISALLGITEPALFGVLTRYKKAFISATIASSLASAFIAFFGVRLYGYILSSIFSLPAYIGPYFIFALAGVAMALVISFVLTTLLVGKEQVEQP
;
A
#
# COMPACT_ATOMS: atom_id res chain seq x y z
N MET A 1 -11.18 -31.33 -3.99
CA MET A 1 -9.75 -31.09 -3.67
C MET A 1 -9.66 -30.23 -2.44
N GLY A 2 -8.84 -30.64 -1.47
CA GLY A 2 -8.53 -29.83 -0.28
C GLY A 2 -7.45 -28.78 -0.58
N THR A 3 -7.29 -27.79 0.32
CA THR A 3 -6.24 -26.75 0.19
C THR A 3 -4.84 -27.35 0.08
N GLN A 4 -4.55 -28.42 0.81
CA GLN A 4 -3.25 -29.11 0.78
C GLN A 4 -2.94 -29.67 -0.62
N GLU A 5 -3.91 -30.34 -1.23
CA GLU A 5 -3.76 -30.94 -2.56
C GLU A 5 -3.55 -29.88 -3.66
N ALA A 6 -4.14 -28.70 -3.50
CA ALA A 6 -3.88 -27.58 -4.40
C ALA A 6 -2.45 -27.03 -4.24
N ILE A 7 -1.92 -26.99 -3.01
CA ILE A 7 -0.54 -26.58 -2.72
C ILE A 7 0.47 -27.53 -3.34
N ASP A 8 0.28 -28.84 -3.17
CA ASP A 8 1.18 -29.85 -3.74
C ASP A 8 1.20 -29.77 -5.27
N ASN A 9 0.04 -29.56 -5.88
CA ASN A 9 -0.06 -29.32 -7.32
C ASN A 9 0.62 -28.01 -7.74
N ILE A 10 0.49 -26.92 -6.98
CA ILE A 10 1.21 -25.68 -7.28
C ILE A 10 2.72 -25.93 -7.25
N ILE A 11 3.25 -26.58 -6.21
CA ILE A 11 4.69 -26.88 -6.09
C ILE A 11 5.16 -27.66 -7.32
N ARG A 12 4.41 -28.69 -7.75
CA ARG A 12 4.72 -29.46 -8.95
C ARG A 12 4.71 -28.60 -10.21
N LEU A 13 3.67 -27.79 -10.40
CA LEU A 13 3.45 -27.01 -11.62
C LEU A 13 4.36 -25.78 -11.73
N VAL A 14 4.98 -25.32 -10.63
CA VAL A 14 6.04 -24.30 -10.68
C VAL A 14 7.43 -24.91 -10.90
N GLY A 15 7.55 -26.18 -11.27
CA GLY A 15 8.84 -26.85 -11.53
C GLY A 15 9.45 -27.55 -10.32
N GLY A 16 8.66 -27.78 -9.26
CA GLY A 16 9.06 -28.46 -8.04
C GLY A 16 9.66 -27.54 -6.98
N GLN A 17 9.83 -28.09 -5.78
CA GLN A 17 10.40 -27.41 -4.61
C GLN A 17 11.80 -26.84 -4.88
N ALA A 18 12.62 -27.53 -5.68
CA ALA A 18 13.95 -27.07 -6.07
C ALA A 18 13.94 -25.84 -7.01
N ASN A 19 12.80 -25.48 -7.60
CA ASN A 19 12.67 -24.28 -8.43
C ASN A 19 12.21 -23.05 -7.62
N ILE A 20 11.83 -23.24 -6.36
CA ILE A 20 11.27 -22.20 -5.50
C ILE A 20 12.40 -21.62 -4.65
N ASN A 21 12.80 -20.38 -4.94
CA ASN A 21 13.81 -19.68 -4.14
C ASN A 21 13.19 -19.08 -2.87
N LYS A 22 12.04 -18.42 -3.03
CA LYS A 22 11.34 -17.79 -1.90
C LYS A 22 9.84 -17.78 -2.14
N VAL A 23 9.08 -17.97 -1.07
CA VAL A 23 7.62 -17.76 -1.06
C VAL A 23 7.23 -16.74 -0.01
N TRP A 24 6.33 -15.84 -0.37
CA TRP A 24 5.66 -14.93 0.55
C TRP A 24 4.26 -14.65 0.04
N HIS A 25 3.48 -13.86 0.76
CA HIS A 25 2.16 -13.45 0.31
C HIS A 25 1.91 -11.97 0.59
N CYS A 26 0.98 -11.40 -0.17
CA CYS A 26 0.32 -10.15 0.20
C CYS A 26 -1.11 -10.45 0.66
N MET A 27 -2.04 -9.49 0.56
CA MET A 27 -3.41 -9.67 1.03
C MET A 27 -4.23 -10.69 0.22
N THR A 28 -3.87 -10.89 -1.06
CA THR A 28 -4.64 -11.75 -1.98
C THR A 28 -3.82 -12.70 -2.84
N ARG A 29 -2.49 -12.62 -2.81
CA ARG A 29 -1.63 -13.38 -3.72
C ARG A 29 -0.51 -14.10 -2.97
N LEU A 30 -0.30 -15.35 -3.35
CA LEU A 30 0.88 -16.12 -3.03
C LEU A 30 1.93 -15.82 -4.10
N ARG A 31 3.13 -15.42 -3.69
CA ARG A 31 4.20 -14.93 -4.55
C ARG A 31 5.39 -15.85 -4.45
N PHE A 32 5.95 -16.17 -5.60
CA PHE A 32 7.10 -17.03 -5.76
C PHE A 32 8.20 -16.25 -6.46
N ASP A 33 9.37 -16.25 -5.84
CA ASP A 33 10.63 -16.02 -6.54
C ASP A 33 11.11 -17.40 -7.02
N LEU A 34 11.16 -17.59 -8.34
CA LEU A 34 11.50 -18.86 -8.97
C LEU A 34 12.86 -18.78 -9.64
N ILE A 35 13.61 -19.87 -9.59
CA ILE A 35 14.93 -19.99 -10.25
C ILE A 35 14.74 -19.95 -11.77
N ASP A 36 13.76 -20.70 -12.29
CA ASP A 36 13.45 -20.77 -13.71
C ASP A 36 11.94 -20.61 -13.96
N ASP A 37 11.55 -19.47 -14.55
CA ASP A 37 10.15 -19.17 -14.83
C ASP A 37 9.59 -19.98 -16.01
N GLN A 38 10.45 -20.60 -16.84
CA GLN A 38 10.00 -21.42 -17.97
C GLN A 38 9.43 -22.78 -17.54
N LYS A 39 9.72 -23.22 -16.31
CA LYS A 39 9.17 -24.46 -15.75
C LYS A 39 7.74 -24.31 -15.24
N VAL A 40 7.18 -23.10 -15.30
CA VAL A 40 5.87 -22.80 -14.74
C VAL A 40 4.76 -23.11 -15.75
N ASP A 41 3.89 -24.05 -15.38
CA ASP A 41 2.64 -24.26 -16.11
C ASP A 41 1.54 -23.33 -15.59
N GLN A 42 1.60 -22.08 -16.06
CA GLN A 42 0.66 -21.03 -15.64
C GLN A 42 -0.80 -21.39 -15.99
N ASN A 43 -1.04 -22.11 -17.08
CA ASN A 43 -2.39 -22.42 -17.55
C ASN A 43 -3.05 -23.49 -16.68
N GLU A 44 -2.31 -24.52 -16.27
CA GLU A 44 -2.82 -25.52 -15.35
C GLU A 44 -3.00 -24.96 -13.94
N ILE A 45 -2.10 -24.07 -13.48
CA ILE A 45 -2.25 -23.42 -12.16
C ILE A 45 -3.54 -22.60 -12.08
N LYS A 46 -3.94 -21.92 -13.16
CA LYS A 46 -5.20 -21.16 -13.22
C LYS A 46 -6.45 -22.04 -13.11
N LYS A 47 -6.35 -23.34 -13.42
CA LYS A 47 -7.47 -24.28 -13.35
C LYS A 47 -7.63 -24.89 -11.96
N LEU A 48 -6.67 -24.71 -11.06
CA LEU A 48 -6.72 -25.30 -9.72
C LEU A 48 -7.85 -24.69 -8.87
N PRO A 49 -8.62 -25.52 -8.14
CA PRO A 49 -9.68 -25.04 -7.25
C PRO A 49 -9.15 -24.07 -6.19
N GLY A 50 -9.72 -22.87 -6.13
CA GLY A 50 -9.31 -21.81 -5.19
C GLY A 50 -8.26 -20.83 -5.73
N VAL A 51 -7.74 -21.06 -6.94
CA VAL A 51 -6.92 -20.09 -7.68
C VAL A 51 -7.82 -19.22 -8.56
N LEU A 52 -7.81 -17.91 -8.31
CA LEU A 52 -8.56 -16.90 -9.08
C LEU A 52 -7.80 -16.44 -10.33
N GLY A 53 -6.49 -16.64 -10.34
CA GLY A 53 -5.61 -16.34 -11.47
C GLY A 53 -4.15 -16.64 -11.16
N ALA A 54 -3.30 -16.65 -12.18
CA ALA A 54 -1.86 -16.76 -12.01
C ALA A 54 -1.15 -15.93 -13.09
N GLN A 55 -0.04 -15.31 -12.75
CA GLN A 55 0.71 -14.44 -13.66
C GLN A 55 2.18 -14.32 -13.30
N LEU A 56 3.03 -14.15 -14.31
CA LEU A 56 4.41 -13.73 -14.13
C LEU A 56 4.47 -12.20 -14.24
N GLN A 57 4.91 -11.52 -13.18
CA GLN A 57 4.99 -10.06 -13.16
C GLN A 57 6.12 -9.59 -12.25
N SER A 58 6.97 -8.69 -12.76
CA SER A 58 8.13 -8.12 -12.03
C SER A 58 9.08 -9.19 -11.48
N ASP A 59 9.40 -10.18 -12.32
CA ASP A 59 10.26 -11.35 -12.00
C ASP A 59 9.74 -12.18 -10.81
N GLN A 60 8.43 -12.17 -10.58
CA GLN A 60 7.78 -12.98 -9.57
C GLN A 60 6.60 -13.69 -10.21
N PHE A 61 6.51 -14.99 -9.96
CA PHE A 61 5.29 -15.72 -10.28
C PHE A 61 4.28 -15.52 -9.16
N GLN A 62 3.06 -15.11 -9.50
CA GLN A 62 2.02 -14.76 -8.55
C GLN A 62 0.79 -15.61 -8.79
N VAL A 63 0.33 -16.30 -7.75
CA VAL A 63 -0.92 -17.05 -7.73
C VAL A 63 -1.94 -16.25 -6.91
N ILE A 64 -3.02 -15.83 -7.55
CA ILE A 64 -4.08 -15.02 -6.97
C ILE A 64 -5.07 -15.97 -6.29
N ILE A 65 -5.17 -15.92 -4.97
CA ILE A 65 -6.05 -16.77 -4.15
C ILE A 65 -7.24 -15.98 -3.60
N GLY A 66 -7.05 -14.68 -3.34
CA GLY A 66 -8.01 -13.84 -2.64
C GLY A 66 -7.81 -13.85 -1.11
N PRO A 67 -8.83 -13.49 -0.31
CA PRO A 67 -8.68 -13.22 1.13
C PRO A 67 -8.18 -14.39 1.99
N LYS A 68 -8.20 -15.62 1.46
CA LYS A 68 -7.76 -16.83 2.16
C LYS A 68 -6.26 -17.11 2.04
N VAL A 69 -5.49 -16.20 1.46
CA VAL A 69 -4.08 -16.43 1.10
C VAL A 69 -3.18 -16.73 2.30
N ASN A 70 -3.43 -16.16 3.48
CA ASN A 70 -2.64 -16.45 4.69
C ASN A 70 -2.66 -17.95 5.02
N ARG A 71 -3.84 -18.56 4.96
CA ARG A 71 -4.02 -19.99 5.21
C ARG A 71 -3.31 -20.84 4.14
N TRP A 72 -3.33 -20.41 2.88
CA TRP A 72 -2.59 -21.08 1.81
C TRP A 72 -1.07 -20.97 1.98
N TYR A 73 -0.60 -19.83 2.45
CA TYR A 73 0.82 -19.63 2.75
C TYR A 73 1.30 -20.53 3.89
N GLU A 74 0.52 -20.69 4.96
CA GLU A 74 0.83 -21.62 6.04
C GLU A 74 0.95 -23.06 5.55
N TYR A 75 -0.01 -23.53 4.72
CA TYR A 75 0.08 -24.85 4.10
C TYR A 75 1.29 -24.98 3.16
N MET A 76 1.62 -23.91 2.41
CA MET A 76 2.80 -23.88 1.55
C MET A 76 4.10 -24.00 2.36
N LEU A 77 4.25 -23.26 3.46
CA LEU A 77 5.42 -23.36 4.32
C LEU A 77 5.56 -24.76 4.93
N ASN A 78 4.45 -25.36 5.36
CA ASN A 78 4.45 -26.72 5.88
C ASN A 78 4.82 -27.75 4.80
N ALA A 79 4.36 -27.57 3.56
CA ALA A 79 4.68 -28.46 2.44
C ALA A 79 6.14 -28.33 1.98
N LEU A 80 6.72 -27.12 2.05
CA LEU A 80 8.11 -26.88 1.71
C LEU A 80 9.07 -27.41 2.80
N GLY A 81 8.68 -27.32 4.07
CA GLY A 81 9.50 -27.74 5.22
C GLY A 81 10.33 -26.59 5.80
N ALA A 82 10.66 -26.69 7.09
CA ALA A 82 11.30 -25.62 7.88
C ALA A 82 12.76 -25.31 7.47
N ASP A 83 13.41 -26.19 6.71
CA ASP A 83 14.83 -26.10 6.32
C ASP A 83 15.08 -25.48 4.93
N HIS A 84 14.09 -24.84 4.32
CA HIS A 84 14.32 -24.03 3.12
C HIS A 84 15.15 -22.80 3.41
N THR A 85 16.46 -22.99 3.37
CA THR A 85 17.43 -21.91 3.25
C THR A 85 17.48 -21.48 1.78
N PRO A 86 17.17 -20.21 1.45
CA PRO A 86 17.24 -19.72 0.08
C PRO A 86 18.65 -19.94 -0.47
N SER A 87 18.77 -20.63 -1.60
CA SER A 87 20.07 -20.81 -2.26
C SER A 87 20.58 -19.44 -2.75
N PRO A 88 21.90 -19.15 -2.70
CA PRO A 88 22.43 -17.89 -3.21
C PRO A 88 22.12 -17.79 -4.71
N ALA A 89 21.28 -16.82 -5.07
CA ALA A 89 20.73 -16.68 -6.42
C ALA A 89 21.81 -16.64 -7.52
N ALA A 90 21.64 -17.48 -8.54
CA ALA A 90 22.14 -17.16 -9.87
C ALA A 90 21.46 -15.85 -10.32
N THR A 91 22.27 -14.86 -10.64
CA THR A 91 21.85 -13.47 -10.85
C THR A 91 20.99 -13.36 -12.12
N LYS A 92 19.66 -13.44 -11.99
CA LYS A 92 18.75 -12.92 -13.03
C LYS A 92 19.05 -11.43 -13.23
N GLY A 93 18.99 -10.99 -14.49
CA GLY A 93 19.50 -9.70 -14.96
C GLY A 93 19.10 -8.50 -14.10
N ARG A 94 19.91 -7.43 -14.15
CA ARG A 94 19.68 -6.18 -13.41
C ARG A 94 18.24 -5.69 -13.59
N LYS A 95 17.44 -5.79 -12.53
CA LYS A 95 16.10 -5.19 -12.47
C LYS A 95 16.18 -3.70 -12.81
N GLY A 96 15.27 -3.23 -13.65
CA GLY A 96 15.16 -1.80 -13.95
C GLY A 96 14.84 -0.99 -12.69
N LEU A 97 15.30 0.27 -12.63
CA LEU A 97 15.16 1.15 -11.47
C LEU A 97 13.71 1.29 -10.99
N ILE A 98 12.76 1.36 -11.92
CA ILE A 98 11.32 1.45 -11.60
C ILE A 98 10.84 0.17 -10.90
N SER A 99 11.23 -1.00 -11.37
CA SER A 99 10.86 -2.28 -10.73
C SER A 99 11.43 -2.38 -9.32
N LEU A 100 12.68 -1.96 -9.13
CA LEU A 100 13.31 -1.96 -7.81
C LEU A 100 12.60 -1.01 -6.83
N PHE A 101 12.23 0.18 -7.31
CA PHE A 101 11.46 1.13 -6.51
C PHE A 101 10.10 0.55 -6.11
N MET A 102 9.37 -0.03 -7.06
CA MET A 102 8.05 -0.62 -6.80
C MET A 102 8.11 -1.83 -5.86
N ASP A 103 9.13 -2.69 -6.02
CA ASP A 103 9.38 -3.82 -5.12
C ASP A 103 9.68 -3.33 -3.70
N THR A 104 10.49 -2.27 -3.57
CA THR A 104 10.82 -1.66 -2.28
C THR A 104 9.58 -1.08 -1.62
N VAL A 105 8.83 -0.22 -2.31
CA VAL A 105 7.60 0.39 -1.75
C VAL A 105 6.58 -0.68 -1.35
N SER A 106 6.34 -1.66 -2.22
CA SER A 106 5.40 -2.75 -1.94
C SER A 106 5.85 -3.60 -0.76
N GLY A 107 7.15 -3.89 -0.65
CA GLY A 107 7.72 -4.65 0.46
C GLY A 107 7.68 -3.90 1.78
N VAL A 108 7.85 -2.57 1.76
CA VAL A 108 7.80 -1.74 2.97
C VAL A 108 6.36 -1.62 3.48
N PHE A 109 5.41 -1.35 2.58
CA PHE A 109 4.03 -1.11 2.98
C PHE A 109 3.22 -2.38 3.17
N GLY A 110 3.49 -3.44 2.40
CA GLY A 110 2.73 -4.69 2.40
C GLY A 110 2.45 -5.27 3.79
N PRO A 111 3.48 -5.46 4.65
CA PRO A 111 3.30 -5.97 6.01
C PRO A 111 2.44 -5.08 6.91
N ILE A 112 2.37 -3.79 6.63
CA ILE A 112 1.72 -2.78 7.48
C ILE A 112 0.27 -2.52 7.05
N VAL A 113 -0.10 -2.87 5.80
CA VAL A 113 -1.45 -2.67 5.24
C VAL A 113 -2.58 -3.10 6.19
N PRO A 114 -2.56 -4.29 6.83
CA PRO A 114 -3.64 -4.68 7.73
C PRO A 114 -3.81 -3.73 8.94
N ALA A 115 -2.71 -3.25 9.51
CA ALA A 115 -2.75 -2.35 10.67
C ALA A 115 -3.33 -0.98 10.28
N ILE A 116 -2.85 -0.37 9.19
CA ILE A 116 -3.37 0.93 8.71
C ILE A 116 -4.82 0.83 8.22
N ALA A 117 -5.21 -0.31 7.64
CA ALA A 117 -6.59 -0.54 7.23
C ALA A 117 -7.52 -0.64 8.45
N GLY A 118 -7.15 -1.42 9.46
CA GLY A 118 -7.92 -1.54 10.71
C GLY A 118 -8.03 -0.21 11.45
N ALA A 119 -6.91 0.47 11.65
CA ALA A 119 -6.87 1.79 12.28
C ALA A 119 -7.71 2.83 11.53
N GLY A 120 -7.59 2.87 10.20
CA GLY A 120 -8.38 3.76 9.36
C GLY A 120 -9.87 3.52 9.47
N MET A 121 -10.30 2.25 9.46
CA MET A 121 -11.69 1.85 9.62
C MET A 121 -12.27 2.25 10.98
N ILE A 122 -11.52 2.05 12.06
CA ILE A 122 -11.92 2.50 13.41
C ILE A 122 -12.12 4.03 13.42
N LYS A 123 -11.18 4.78 12.84
CA LYS A 123 -11.29 6.24 12.70
C LYS A 123 -12.51 6.68 11.89
N GLY A 124 -12.76 6.02 10.75
CA GLY A 124 -13.91 6.33 9.90
C GLY A 124 -15.24 6.10 10.60
N LEU A 125 -15.38 4.96 11.30
CA LEU A 125 -16.58 4.65 12.09
C LEU A 125 -16.76 5.63 13.24
N LEU A 126 -15.68 5.95 13.98
CA LEU A 126 -15.72 6.92 15.07
C LEU A 126 -16.16 8.30 14.58
N ALA A 127 -15.60 8.77 13.46
CA ALA A 127 -16.00 10.02 12.83
C ALA A 127 -17.49 10.03 12.45
N GLY A 128 -18.00 8.92 11.93
CA GLY A 128 -19.42 8.77 11.63
C GLY A 128 -20.32 8.80 12.87
N LEU A 129 -19.93 8.11 13.95
CA LEU A 129 -20.68 8.15 15.22
C LEU A 129 -20.71 9.55 15.83
N ILE A 130 -19.59 10.29 15.75
CA ILE A 130 -19.51 11.68 16.19
C ILE A 130 -20.43 12.56 15.34
N ALA A 131 -20.36 12.42 14.02
CA ALA A 131 -21.14 13.26 13.11
C ALA A 131 -22.65 13.00 13.19
N LEU A 132 -23.05 11.75 13.44
CA LEU A 132 -24.44 11.36 13.73
C LEU A 132 -24.88 11.74 15.15
N LYS A 133 -24.01 12.38 15.94
CA LYS A 133 -24.24 12.75 17.35
C LYS A 133 -24.59 11.58 18.25
N VAL A 134 -24.17 10.36 17.89
CA VAL A 134 -24.32 9.15 18.72
C VAL A 134 -23.34 9.19 19.90
N VAL A 135 -22.14 9.72 19.67
CA VAL A 135 -21.13 9.96 20.72
C VAL A 135 -20.65 11.41 20.67
N SER A 136 -20.35 11.98 21.84
CA SER A 136 -19.77 13.33 21.92
C SER A 136 -18.29 13.28 21.55
N ALA A 137 -17.85 14.16 20.65
CA ALA A 137 -16.44 14.31 20.26
C ALA A 137 -15.49 14.58 21.44
N LYS A 138 -16.02 15.09 22.56
CA LYS A 138 -15.26 15.38 23.78
C LYS A 138 -15.32 14.28 24.83
N SER A 139 -16.00 13.17 24.54
CA SER A 139 -16.13 12.07 25.50
C SER A 139 -14.83 11.27 25.61
N ASP A 140 -14.56 10.73 26.81
CA ASP A 140 -13.42 9.83 27.04
C ASP A 140 -13.49 8.59 26.15
N THR A 141 -14.70 8.14 25.80
CA THR A 141 -14.91 7.07 24.80
C THR A 141 -14.28 7.42 23.46
N VAL A 142 -14.49 8.64 22.97
CA VAL A 142 -13.87 9.12 21.71
C VAL A 142 -12.35 9.19 21.86
N VAL A 143 -11.84 9.68 23.00
CA VAL A 143 -10.40 9.75 23.27
C VAL A 143 -9.75 8.37 23.21
N ILE A 144 -10.35 7.36 23.87
CA ILE A 144 -9.81 5.99 23.91
C ILE A 144 -9.86 5.32 22.52
N ILE A 145 -10.99 5.45 21.80
CA ILE A 145 -11.10 4.84 20.47
C ILE A 145 -10.17 5.53 19.47
N ASP A 146 -10.05 6.87 19.53
CA ASP A 146 -9.10 7.59 18.67
C ASP A 146 -7.66 7.19 19.01
N LEU A 147 -7.30 7.00 20.29
CA LEU A 147 -5.97 6.51 20.67
C LEU A 147 -5.62 5.17 20.00
N ILE A 148 -6.56 4.21 20.01
CA ILE A 148 -6.37 2.88 19.41
C ILE A 148 -6.09 3.00 17.90
N ALA A 149 -6.80 3.90 17.21
CA ALA A 149 -6.63 4.10 15.78
C ALA A 149 -5.42 4.98 15.42
N SER A 150 -5.25 6.11 16.11
CA SER A 150 -4.20 7.10 15.90
C SER A 150 -2.82 6.55 16.19
N GLY A 151 -2.68 5.60 17.12
CA GLY A 151 -1.39 5.00 17.47
C GLY A 151 -0.65 4.40 16.26
N VAL A 152 -1.38 3.70 15.37
CA VAL A 152 -0.79 3.10 14.16
C VAL A 152 -0.22 4.15 13.21
N PHE A 153 -0.93 5.27 13.04
CA PHE A 153 -0.51 6.35 12.17
C PHE A 153 0.60 7.20 12.79
N TYR A 154 0.49 7.51 14.08
CA TYR A 154 1.49 8.30 14.79
C TYR A 154 2.86 7.59 14.79
N PHE A 155 2.87 6.31 15.16
CA PHE A 155 4.08 5.47 15.19
C PHE A 155 4.38 4.76 13.86
N LEU A 156 3.78 5.21 12.76
CA LEU A 156 4.03 4.65 11.43
C LEU A 156 5.53 4.50 11.10
N PRO A 157 6.42 5.46 11.46
CA PRO A 157 7.85 5.28 11.24
C PRO A 157 8.45 4.01 11.82
N PHE A 158 8.00 3.53 12.98
CA PHE A 158 8.50 2.30 13.59
C PHE A 158 8.13 1.06 12.76
N PHE A 159 6.89 0.97 12.30
CA PHE A 159 6.43 -0.14 11.45
C PHE A 159 7.18 -0.16 10.11
N LEU A 160 7.39 1.02 9.52
CA LEU A 160 8.14 1.19 8.29
C LEU A 160 9.61 0.84 8.46
N ALA A 161 10.22 1.21 9.58
CA ALA A 161 11.61 0.89 9.87
C ALA A 161 11.86 -0.63 9.91
N VAL A 162 11.00 -1.38 10.60
CA VAL A 162 11.06 -2.85 10.65
C VAL A 162 10.89 -3.46 9.26
N SER A 163 9.93 -2.97 8.48
CA SER A 163 9.66 -3.49 7.13
C SER A 163 10.80 -3.17 6.15
N ALA A 164 11.33 -1.94 6.21
CA ALA A 164 12.49 -1.50 5.44
C ALA A 164 13.76 -2.28 5.82
N ALA A 165 13.95 -2.58 7.10
CA ALA A 165 15.10 -3.34 7.59
C ALA A 165 15.16 -4.74 6.99
N LYS A 166 14.01 -5.42 6.90
CA LYS A 166 13.89 -6.72 6.24
C LYS A 166 14.23 -6.68 4.75
N ILE A 167 13.91 -5.59 4.06
CA ILE A 167 14.21 -5.41 2.64
C ILE A 167 15.69 -5.10 2.43
N PHE A 168 16.23 -4.17 3.21
CA PHE A 168 17.62 -3.71 3.10
C PHE A 168 18.61 -4.61 3.85
N LYS A 169 18.12 -5.69 4.47
CA LYS A 169 18.90 -6.72 5.18
C LYS A 169 19.77 -6.13 6.30
N VAL A 170 19.16 -5.29 7.13
CA VAL A 170 19.78 -4.76 8.36
C VAL A 170 18.94 -5.20 9.56
N ASN A 171 19.55 -5.27 10.74
CA ASN A 171 18.87 -5.68 11.97
C ASN A 171 17.65 -4.77 12.28
N GLU A 172 16.48 -5.40 12.51
CA GLU A 172 15.22 -4.68 12.71
C GLU A 172 15.20 -3.83 13.99
N TYR A 173 15.92 -4.24 15.04
CA TYR A 173 16.02 -3.47 16.28
C TYR A 173 16.91 -2.23 16.13
N LEU A 174 18.01 -2.33 15.37
CA LEU A 174 18.81 -1.15 15.00
C LEU A 174 18.00 -0.17 14.15
N ALA A 175 17.20 -0.67 13.21
CA ALA A 175 16.32 0.17 12.42
C ALA A 175 15.24 0.85 13.26
N ALA A 176 14.60 0.10 14.17
CA ALA A 176 13.64 0.64 15.13
C ALA A 176 14.28 1.69 16.05
N ALA A 177 15.53 1.50 16.47
CA ALA A 177 16.27 2.47 17.26
C ALA A 177 16.53 3.78 16.49
N VAL A 178 16.86 3.72 15.19
CA VAL A 178 16.97 4.92 14.34
C VAL A 178 15.62 5.65 14.22
N ALA A 179 14.52 4.92 14.04
CA ALA A 179 13.18 5.52 14.05
C ALA A 179 12.83 6.15 15.41
N ALA A 180 13.26 5.53 16.52
CA ALA A 180 13.10 6.08 17.86
C ALA A 180 13.87 7.39 18.06
N CYS A 181 15.06 7.52 17.48
CA CYS A 181 15.80 8.79 17.48
C CYS A 181 15.05 9.91 16.74
N LEU A 182 14.49 9.60 15.55
CA LEU A 182 13.69 10.56 14.78
C LEU A 182 12.38 10.95 15.51
N MET A 183 11.80 10.03 16.25
CA MET A 183 10.55 10.25 17.00
C MET A 183 10.76 10.55 18.48
N TYR A 184 11.98 10.87 18.90
CA TYR A 184 12.28 11.05 20.32
C TYR A 184 11.51 12.26 20.89
N PRO A 185 10.96 12.19 22.12
CA PRO A 185 10.11 13.25 22.67
C PRO A 185 10.72 14.65 22.62
N SER A 186 12.02 14.80 22.90
CA SER A 186 12.69 16.11 22.83
C SER A 186 12.57 16.78 21.46
N LEU A 187 12.61 15.99 20.38
CA LEU A 187 12.48 16.50 19.02
C LEU A 187 11.02 16.80 18.66
N ILE A 188 10.10 15.93 19.07
CA ILE A 188 8.67 16.09 18.84
C ILE A 188 8.12 17.31 19.59
N GLU A 189 8.47 17.48 20.86
CA GLU A 189 8.02 18.62 21.66
C GLU A 189 8.62 19.94 21.17
N ALA A 190 9.89 19.95 20.77
CA ALA A 190 10.49 21.12 20.11
C ALA A 190 9.77 21.49 18.81
N ALA A 191 9.40 20.49 18.00
CA ALA A 191 8.66 20.72 16.76
C ALA A 191 7.24 21.26 17.02
N LYS A 192 6.57 20.79 18.07
CA LYS A 192 5.27 21.34 18.50
C LYS A 192 5.40 22.79 18.97
N ALA A 193 6.39 23.09 19.80
CA ALA A 193 6.65 24.46 20.28
C ALA A 193 6.93 25.42 19.12
N LEU A 194 7.73 24.97 18.13
CA LEU A 194 8.04 25.73 16.93
C LEU A 194 6.80 25.97 16.06
N ALA A 195 5.98 24.94 15.85
CA ALA A 195 4.74 25.06 15.08
C ALA A 195 3.70 25.97 15.76
N ALA A 196 3.72 26.06 17.10
CA ALA A 196 2.84 26.91 17.88
C ALA A 196 3.38 28.35 18.07
N HIS A 197 4.52 28.70 17.47
CA HIS A 197 5.18 30.00 17.63
C HIS A 197 5.39 30.40 19.10
N GLN A 198 5.72 29.42 19.95
CA GLN A 198 5.97 29.67 21.37
C GLN A 198 7.27 30.47 21.57
N ASP A 199 7.27 31.38 22.54
CA ASP A 199 8.47 32.10 22.94
C ASP A 199 9.57 31.12 23.38
N GLY A 200 10.77 31.27 22.82
CA GLY A 200 11.90 30.38 23.09
C GLY A 200 11.91 29.08 22.27
N ALA A 201 10.98 28.88 21.33
CA ALA A 201 11.03 27.74 20.42
C ALA A 201 12.31 27.75 19.57
N VAL A 202 12.95 26.58 19.45
CA VAL A 202 14.19 26.40 18.68
C VAL A 202 13.92 25.71 17.35
N SER A 203 14.56 26.19 16.28
CA SER A 203 14.48 25.57 14.95
C SER A 203 15.49 24.44 14.74
N ALA A 204 16.50 24.34 15.61
CA ALA A 204 17.53 23.31 15.57
C ALA A 204 18.12 23.08 16.96
N PHE A 205 18.55 21.84 17.21
CA PHE A 205 19.51 21.50 18.26
C PHE A 205 20.92 21.52 17.67
N TRP A 206 21.94 21.77 18.49
CA TRP A 206 23.33 21.87 18.03
C TRP A 206 24.19 20.78 18.64
N LEU A 207 24.68 19.87 17.80
CA LEU A 207 25.67 18.88 18.21
C LEU A 207 27.05 19.57 18.23
N LEU A 208 27.69 19.55 19.40
CA LEU A 208 29.01 20.16 19.64
C LEU A 208 29.08 21.65 19.25
N ASN A 209 27.96 22.39 19.36
CA ASN A 209 27.84 23.79 18.93
C ASN A 209 28.21 24.06 17.46
N ALA A 210 28.25 23.03 16.61
CA ALA A 210 28.73 23.15 15.23
C ALA A 210 27.78 22.54 14.20
N ILE A 211 27.14 21.41 14.52
CA ILE A 211 26.31 20.67 13.56
C ILE A 211 24.83 20.87 13.93
N PRO A 212 24.03 21.54 13.09
CA PRO A 212 22.62 21.74 13.35
C PRO A 212 21.82 20.46 13.06
N VAL A 213 21.02 20.04 14.04
CA VAL A 213 19.98 19.02 13.90
C VAL A 213 18.64 19.75 13.81
N SER A 214 18.09 19.83 12.60
CA SER A 214 16.84 20.57 12.36
C SER A 214 15.67 19.95 13.10
N VAL A 215 14.87 20.80 13.74
CA VAL A 215 13.68 20.39 14.47
C VAL A 215 12.52 20.18 13.51
N PHE A 216 12.08 18.93 13.38
CA PHE A 216 10.92 18.55 12.59
C PHE A 216 10.05 17.56 13.36
N ASN A 217 8.76 17.57 13.07
CA ASN A 217 7.87 16.52 13.53
C ASN A 217 7.96 15.32 12.57
N TYR A 218 8.55 14.22 13.03
CA TYR A 218 8.66 12.98 12.26
C TYR A 218 7.51 11.98 12.52
N SER A 219 6.53 12.33 13.37
CA SER A 219 5.33 11.50 13.55
C SER A 219 4.62 11.30 12.22
N ALA A 220 4.12 10.09 11.96
CA ALA A 220 3.52 9.67 10.69
C ALA A 220 4.40 9.83 9.42
N SER A 221 5.68 10.20 9.56
CA SER A 221 6.56 10.42 8.41
C SER A 221 6.96 9.09 7.74
N VAL A 222 7.00 9.09 6.41
CA VAL A 222 7.33 7.89 5.61
C VAL A 222 8.71 8.00 4.99
N ILE A 223 8.93 9.10 4.26
CA ILE A 223 10.13 9.29 3.43
C ILE A 223 11.41 9.32 4.29
N PRO A 224 11.51 10.14 5.37
CA PRO A 224 12.68 10.17 6.24
C PRO A 224 13.14 8.80 6.72
N VAL A 225 12.22 7.98 7.23
CA VAL A 225 12.57 6.71 7.87
C VAL A 225 13.03 5.67 6.85
N ILE A 226 12.37 5.54 5.69
CA ILE A 226 12.76 4.56 4.66
C ILE A 226 14.18 4.85 4.17
N PHE A 227 14.49 6.11 3.85
CA PHE A 227 15.83 6.50 3.43
C PHE A 227 16.87 6.37 4.54
N SER A 228 16.47 6.60 5.80
CA SER A 228 17.38 6.41 6.95
C SER A 228 17.76 4.95 7.11
N ILE A 229 16.81 4.01 6.95
CA ILE A 229 17.12 2.56 7.05
C ILE A 229 17.90 2.08 5.82
N LEU A 230 17.64 2.65 4.63
CA LEU A 230 18.47 2.40 3.46
C LEU A 230 19.92 2.80 3.73
N ALA A 231 20.16 4.01 4.22
CA ALA A 231 21.50 4.47 4.59
C ALA A 231 22.12 3.61 5.70
N LEU A 232 21.33 3.24 6.73
CA LEU A 232 21.75 2.35 7.81
C LEU A 232 22.29 1.02 7.26
N SER A 233 21.70 0.48 6.19
CA SER A 233 22.20 -0.75 5.57
C SER A 233 23.59 -0.61 4.94
N TYR A 234 23.92 0.57 4.37
CA TYR A 234 25.25 0.85 3.83
C TYR A 234 26.24 1.13 4.95
N ILE A 235 25.83 1.92 5.95
CA ILE A 235 26.63 2.23 7.14
C ILE A 235 26.99 0.96 7.88
N HIS A 236 26.03 0.08 8.15
CA HIS A 236 26.27 -1.20 8.82
C HIS A 236 27.30 -2.05 8.08
N ARG A 237 27.14 -2.23 6.75
CA ARG A 237 28.09 -3.01 5.94
C ARG A 237 29.49 -2.38 5.95
N TRP A 238 29.58 -1.07 5.91
CA TRP A 238 30.85 -0.35 5.98
C TRP A 238 31.52 -0.54 7.35
N VAL A 239 30.81 -0.26 8.44
CA VAL A 239 31.31 -0.46 9.82
C VAL A 239 31.73 -1.90 10.05
N ASP A 240 30.91 -2.87 9.66
CA ASP A 240 31.20 -4.29 9.85
C ASP A 240 32.45 -4.73 9.03
N SER A 241 32.62 -4.19 7.82
CA SER A 241 33.77 -4.54 6.97
C SER A 241 35.12 -4.07 7.50
N ILE A 242 35.14 -2.97 8.28
CA ILE A 242 36.38 -2.43 8.85
C ILE A 242 36.66 -2.94 10.26
N MET A 243 35.67 -3.56 10.91
CA MET A 243 35.75 -3.94 12.32
C MET A 243 36.48 -5.29 12.49
N PRO A 244 37.48 -5.40 13.37
CA PRO A 244 38.06 -6.69 13.74
C PRO A 244 37.03 -7.60 14.40
N ASP A 245 37.05 -8.91 14.10
CA ASP A 245 36.02 -9.86 14.53
C ASP A 245 35.77 -9.86 16.05
N VAL A 246 36.83 -9.73 16.86
CA VAL A 246 36.74 -9.68 18.33
C VAL A 246 35.95 -8.46 18.84
N LEU A 247 35.92 -7.37 18.05
CA LEU A 247 35.24 -6.13 18.42
C LEU A 247 33.82 -6.03 17.86
N LYS A 248 33.46 -6.84 16.85
CA LYS A 248 32.19 -6.72 16.11
C LYS A 248 30.95 -6.78 16.99
N THR A 249 30.93 -7.66 17.98
CA THR A 249 29.77 -7.84 18.87
C THR A 249 29.37 -6.56 19.61
N VAL A 250 30.34 -5.71 19.94
CA VAL A 250 30.11 -4.48 20.70
C VAL A 250 30.15 -3.26 19.79
N PHE A 251 31.23 -3.09 19.02
CA PHE A 251 31.48 -1.85 18.32
C PHE A 251 30.71 -1.71 17.01
N THR A 252 30.43 -2.81 16.28
CA THR A 252 29.64 -2.73 15.04
C THR A 252 28.24 -2.17 15.30
N PRO A 253 27.41 -2.71 16.23
CA PRO A 253 26.09 -2.15 16.48
C PRO A 253 26.16 -0.74 17.08
N THR A 254 27.13 -0.44 17.96
CA THR A 254 27.31 0.91 18.54
C THR A 254 27.60 1.97 17.47
N LEU A 255 28.61 1.73 16.63
CA LEU A 255 28.99 2.70 15.58
C LEU A 255 27.94 2.77 14.48
N THR A 256 27.34 1.64 14.11
CA THR A 256 26.23 1.61 13.14
C THR A 256 25.07 2.47 13.62
N LEU A 257 24.65 2.31 14.88
CA LEU A 257 23.56 3.10 15.45
C LEU A 257 23.95 4.58 15.56
N PHE A 258 25.13 4.89 16.10
CA PHE A 258 25.58 6.26 16.30
C PHE A 258 25.68 7.03 14.97
N ILE A 259 26.38 6.47 14.00
CA ILE A 259 26.57 7.08 12.68
C ILE A 259 25.24 7.09 11.91
N GLY A 260 24.46 6.02 11.99
CA GLY A 260 23.15 5.91 11.35
C GLY A 260 22.13 6.91 11.87
N ALA A 261 22.03 7.06 13.20
CA ALA A 261 21.14 8.03 13.83
C ALA A 261 21.58 9.47 13.54
N LEU A 262 22.88 9.76 13.56
CA LEU A 262 23.40 11.08 13.17
C LEU A 262 23.10 11.40 11.70
N ALA A 263 23.35 10.45 10.79
CA ALA A 263 23.01 10.62 9.38
C ALA A 263 21.50 10.84 9.19
N ALA A 264 20.67 10.09 9.93
CA ALA A 264 19.22 10.25 9.94
C ALA A 264 18.79 11.64 10.42
N LEU A 265 19.34 12.14 11.52
CA LEU A 265 18.93 13.41 12.14
C LEU A 265 19.46 14.64 11.42
N VAL A 266 20.73 14.62 10.99
CA VAL A 266 21.41 15.79 10.43
C VAL A 266 21.10 15.96 8.94
N VAL A 267 21.02 14.86 8.20
CA VAL A 267 21.01 14.90 6.73
C VAL A 267 19.71 14.32 6.18
N ILE A 268 19.46 13.03 6.43
CA ILE A 268 18.43 12.27 5.71
C ILE A 268 17.02 12.68 6.12
N GLY A 269 16.81 12.94 7.41
CA GLY A 269 15.54 13.38 7.97
C GLY A 269 15.08 14.69 7.36
N PRO A 270 15.88 15.77 7.47
CA PRO A 270 15.58 17.06 6.84
C PRO A 270 15.35 16.93 5.32
N ILE A 271 16.23 16.23 4.60
CA ILE A 271 16.06 16.00 3.16
C ILE A 271 14.73 15.28 2.88
N GLY A 272 14.42 14.23 3.64
CA GLY A 272 13.19 13.47 3.49
C GLY A 272 11.93 14.32 3.70
N ILE A 273 11.94 15.22 4.68
CA ILE A 273 10.84 16.16 4.91
C ILE A 273 10.69 17.13 3.74
N TRP A 274 11.79 17.71 3.25
CA TRP A 274 11.73 18.63 2.11
C TRP A 274 11.31 17.95 0.81
N LEU A 275 11.74 16.71 0.58
CA LEU A 275 11.25 15.88 -0.52
C LEU A 275 9.74 15.62 -0.40
N GLY A 276 9.26 15.31 0.81
CA GLY A 276 7.84 15.15 1.11
C GLY A 276 7.03 16.41 0.80
N LYS A 277 7.49 17.57 1.29
CA LYS A 277 6.87 18.87 0.99
C LYS A 277 6.86 19.20 -0.49
N GLY A 278 7.96 18.96 -1.19
CA GLY A 278 8.06 19.16 -2.64
C GLY A 278 7.07 18.29 -3.40
N LEU A 279 6.90 17.04 -2.97
CA LEU A 279 5.90 16.13 -3.52
C LEU A 279 4.47 16.61 -3.24
N ALA A 280 4.17 17.04 -2.01
CA ALA A 280 2.86 17.58 -1.64
C ALA A 280 2.52 18.86 -2.43
N LEU A 281 3.51 19.73 -2.66
CA LEU A 281 3.38 20.92 -3.50
C LEU A 281 3.16 20.57 -4.98
N PHE A 282 3.87 19.57 -5.50
CA PHE A 282 3.68 19.09 -6.87
C PHE A 282 2.25 18.57 -7.08
N ILE A 283 1.75 17.75 -6.15
CA ILE A 283 0.37 17.25 -6.23
C ILE A 283 -0.60 18.42 -6.15
N GLU A 284 -0.48 19.33 -5.18
CA GLU A 284 -1.36 20.50 -5.13
C GLU A 284 -1.31 21.36 -6.39
N GLY A 285 -0.12 21.55 -6.97
CA GLY A 285 0.06 22.27 -8.22
C GLY A 285 -0.84 21.71 -9.32
N LEU A 286 -0.88 20.38 -9.48
CA LEU A 286 -1.77 19.72 -10.43
C LEU A 286 -3.26 20.01 -10.16
N PHE A 287 -3.68 19.99 -8.88
CA PHE A 287 -5.06 20.29 -8.49
C PHE A 287 -5.42 21.77 -8.64
N SER A 288 -4.45 22.67 -8.48
CA SER A 288 -4.65 24.12 -8.61
C SER A 288 -4.83 24.57 -10.06
N ILE A 289 -4.21 23.87 -11.03
CA ILE A 289 -4.41 24.13 -12.46
C ILE A 289 -5.83 23.73 -12.87
N SER A 290 -6.21 22.48 -12.57
CA SER A 290 -7.57 21.98 -12.78
C SER A 290 -7.77 20.70 -11.98
N ALA A 291 -8.50 20.81 -10.86
CA ALA A 291 -8.81 19.67 -10.02
C ALA A 291 -9.56 18.57 -10.80
N SER A 292 -10.50 18.95 -11.67
CA SER A 292 -11.23 18.00 -12.52
C SER A 292 -10.30 17.26 -13.50
N PHE A 293 -9.35 17.97 -14.12
CA PHE A 293 -8.39 17.34 -15.02
C PHE A 293 -7.44 16.41 -14.26
N ALA A 294 -6.94 16.84 -13.10
CA ALA A 294 -6.16 15.99 -12.21
C ALA A 294 -6.94 14.72 -11.84
N GLY A 295 -8.23 14.85 -11.52
CA GLY A 295 -9.11 13.72 -11.24
C GLY A 295 -9.32 12.79 -12.43
N LEU A 296 -9.48 13.34 -13.64
CA LEU A 296 -9.59 12.56 -14.87
C LEU A 296 -8.32 11.70 -15.09
N ILE A 297 -7.14 12.31 -14.96
CA ILE A 297 -5.86 11.62 -15.14
C ILE A 297 -5.63 10.56 -14.05
N VAL A 298 -5.84 10.90 -12.78
CA VAL A 298 -5.67 9.94 -11.68
C VAL A 298 -6.63 8.76 -11.82
N GLY A 299 -7.90 9.02 -12.16
CA GLY A 299 -8.89 7.97 -12.41
C GLY A 299 -8.55 7.09 -13.61
N ALA A 300 -7.97 7.65 -14.67
CA ALA A 300 -7.53 6.87 -15.83
C ALA A 300 -6.32 5.98 -15.51
N ILE A 301 -5.34 6.53 -14.78
CA ILE A 301 -4.11 5.81 -14.42
C ILE A 301 -4.37 4.71 -13.41
N ARG A 302 -5.30 4.92 -12.47
CA ARG A 302 -5.43 4.07 -11.29
C ARG A 302 -5.71 2.59 -11.62
N PRO A 303 -6.70 2.21 -12.46
CA PRO A 303 -6.91 0.79 -12.79
C PRO A 303 -5.67 0.11 -13.40
N VAL A 304 -4.93 0.83 -14.26
CA VAL A 304 -3.68 0.34 -14.86
C VAL A 304 -2.56 0.23 -13.81
N ALA A 305 -2.46 1.21 -12.90
CA ALA A 305 -1.52 1.20 -11.80
C ALA A 305 -1.78 0.04 -10.82
N VAL A 306 -3.04 -0.37 -10.65
CA VAL A 306 -3.37 -1.57 -9.86
C VAL A 306 -2.92 -2.84 -10.59
N LEU A 307 -3.15 -2.92 -11.92
CA LEU A 307 -2.68 -4.05 -12.73
C LEU A 307 -1.16 -4.20 -12.72
N THR A 308 -0.42 -3.10 -12.65
CA THR A 308 1.05 -3.09 -12.67
C THR A 308 1.69 -3.06 -11.27
N GLY A 309 0.89 -3.00 -10.21
CA GLY A 309 1.38 -2.82 -8.84
C GLY A 309 1.86 -1.39 -8.50
N MET A 310 1.98 -0.51 -9.49
CA MET A 310 2.42 0.88 -9.31
C MET A 310 1.51 1.71 -8.41
N HIS A 311 0.28 1.28 -8.16
CA HIS A 311 -0.64 1.96 -7.24
C HIS A 311 -0.11 2.06 -5.80
N HIS A 312 0.79 1.16 -5.37
CA HIS A 312 1.43 1.24 -4.05
C HIS A 312 2.29 2.49 -3.90
N ALA A 313 2.79 3.07 -5.00
CA ALA A 313 3.51 4.34 -4.98
C ALA A 313 2.63 5.52 -4.55
N MET A 314 1.29 5.40 -4.62
CA MET A 314 0.38 6.47 -4.21
C MET A 314 0.15 6.52 -2.70
N THR A 315 0.32 5.41 -1.97
CA THR A 315 0.18 5.34 -0.51
C THR A 315 1.12 6.29 0.24
N PRO A 316 2.45 6.31 -0.01
CA PRO A 316 3.34 7.26 0.64
C PRO A 316 2.99 8.72 0.32
N ILE A 317 2.44 8.99 -0.88
CA ILE A 317 2.00 10.34 -1.27
C ILE A 317 0.80 10.77 -0.43
N ALA A 318 -0.20 9.89 -0.28
CA ALA A 318 -1.39 10.17 0.52
C ALA A 318 -1.02 10.41 2.00
N LEU A 319 -0.13 9.58 2.55
CA LEU A 319 0.38 9.76 3.92
C LEU A 319 1.16 11.05 4.09
N GLN A 320 1.96 11.44 3.09
CA GLN A 320 2.65 12.72 3.09
C GLN A 320 1.66 13.89 3.06
N ASN A 321 0.59 13.82 2.26
CA ASN A 321 -0.47 14.84 2.25
C ASN A 321 -1.14 14.98 3.63
N PHE A 322 -1.45 13.87 4.32
CA PHE A 322 -1.94 13.94 5.69
C PHE A 322 -0.95 14.63 6.64
N SER A 323 0.33 14.32 6.53
CA SER A 323 1.36 14.91 7.41
C SER A 323 1.54 16.41 7.16
N ASP A 324 1.53 16.84 5.89
CA ASP A 324 1.83 18.24 5.54
C ASP A 324 0.59 19.14 5.59
N ARG A 325 -0.61 18.58 5.33
CA ARG A 325 -1.85 19.36 5.14
C ARG A 325 -2.97 19.00 6.11
N GLY A 326 -2.87 17.87 6.80
CA GLY A 326 -3.96 17.30 7.60
C GLY A 326 -5.06 16.62 6.78
N TYR A 327 -4.95 16.57 5.45
CA TYR A 327 -5.92 15.92 4.57
C TYR A 327 -5.27 15.39 3.30
N ASP A 328 -5.96 14.47 2.63
CA ASP A 328 -5.57 13.94 1.32
C ASP A 328 -6.68 14.12 0.28
N MET A 329 -6.26 14.36 -0.96
CA MET A 329 -7.13 14.53 -2.14
C MET A 329 -7.03 13.32 -3.09
N LEU A 330 -5.99 12.50 -2.98
CA LEU A 330 -5.76 11.35 -3.87
C LEU A 330 -6.71 10.17 -3.56
N MET A 331 -6.79 9.76 -2.30
CA MET A 331 -7.58 8.65 -1.78
C MET A 331 -9.07 8.71 -2.14
N PRO A 332 -9.74 9.88 -2.14
CA PRO A 332 -11.07 10.02 -2.71
C PRO A 332 -11.17 9.47 -4.15
N MET A 333 -10.21 9.79 -5.02
CA MET A 333 -10.20 9.31 -6.42
C MET A 333 -9.81 7.84 -6.52
N MET A 334 -8.92 7.38 -5.65
CA MET A 334 -8.64 5.95 -5.50
C MET A 334 -9.91 5.17 -5.14
N PHE A 335 -10.76 5.74 -4.29
CA PHE A 335 -12.04 5.18 -3.91
C PHE A 335 -13.01 5.13 -5.10
N MET A 336 -13.11 6.20 -5.90
CA MET A 336 -13.92 6.18 -7.13
C MET A 336 -13.46 5.10 -8.12
N ALA A 337 -12.14 4.91 -8.27
CA ALA A 337 -11.60 3.86 -9.11
C ALA A 337 -11.98 2.46 -8.63
N ASN A 338 -11.92 2.20 -7.33
CA ASN A 338 -12.33 0.92 -6.75
C ASN A 338 -13.83 0.65 -6.96
N MET A 339 -14.68 1.68 -6.82
CA MET A 339 -16.10 1.58 -7.09
C MET A 339 -16.40 1.34 -8.59
N ALA A 340 -15.67 1.98 -9.49
CA ALA A 340 -15.83 1.75 -10.93
C ALA A 340 -15.41 0.32 -11.34
N ILE A 341 -14.32 -0.20 -10.75
CA ILE A 341 -13.92 -1.60 -10.94
C ILE A 341 -15.02 -2.53 -10.45
N ALA A 342 -15.57 -2.29 -9.25
CA ALA A 342 -16.67 -3.08 -8.71
C ALA A 342 -17.91 -3.06 -9.62
N GLY A 343 -18.34 -1.89 -10.09
CA GLY A 343 -19.51 -1.76 -10.96
C GLY A 343 -19.37 -2.49 -12.30
N SER A 344 -18.20 -2.40 -12.95
CA SER A 344 -17.90 -3.20 -14.13
C SER A 344 -17.91 -4.70 -13.83
N THR A 345 -17.36 -5.14 -12.70
CA THR A 345 -17.38 -6.56 -12.34
C THR A 345 -18.78 -7.08 -12.01
N PHE A 346 -19.65 -6.26 -11.39
CA PHE A 346 -21.07 -6.60 -11.21
C PHE A 346 -21.82 -6.72 -12.54
N ALA A 347 -21.49 -5.88 -13.53
CA ALA A 347 -22.07 -6.01 -14.86
C ALA A 347 -21.66 -7.33 -15.52
N ILE A 348 -20.39 -7.73 -15.42
CA ILE A 348 -19.95 -9.04 -15.90
C ILE A 348 -20.68 -10.18 -15.17
N TRP A 349 -20.79 -10.12 -13.84
CA TRP A 349 -21.56 -11.11 -13.08
C TRP A 349 -23.00 -11.29 -13.57
N ARG A 350 -23.66 -10.18 -13.94
CA ARG A 350 -25.01 -10.20 -14.51
C ARG A 350 -25.04 -10.82 -15.92
N LEU A 351 -24.03 -10.53 -16.74
CA LEU A 351 -23.92 -11.02 -18.12
C LEU A 351 -23.48 -12.49 -18.20
N SER A 352 -22.71 -12.98 -17.23
CA SER A 352 -22.24 -14.37 -17.20
C SER A 352 -23.42 -15.36 -17.12
N LYS A 353 -23.43 -16.34 -18.03
CA LYS A 353 -24.45 -17.41 -18.08
C LYS A 353 -24.04 -18.63 -17.25
N GLU A 354 -22.74 -18.93 -17.22
CA GLU A 354 -22.19 -20.10 -16.53
C GLU A 354 -22.17 -19.93 -14.99
N ARG A 355 -22.65 -20.95 -14.27
CA ARG A 355 -22.77 -20.91 -12.79
C ARG A 355 -21.43 -20.69 -12.10
N HIS A 356 -20.38 -21.35 -12.60
CA HIS A 356 -19.04 -21.19 -12.05
C HIS A 356 -18.53 -19.76 -12.22
N GLU A 357 -18.62 -19.21 -13.45
CA GLU A 357 -18.19 -17.85 -13.75
C GLU A 357 -18.97 -16.81 -12.93
N ARG A 358 -20.29 -16.96 -12.80
CA ARG A 358 -21.11 -16.10 -11.93
C ARG A 358 -20.65 -16.11 -10.48
N THR A 359 -20.25 -17.27 -9.96
CA THR A 359 -19.80 -17.39 -8.57
C THR A 359 -18.47 -16.66 -8.36
N VAL A 360 -17.52 -16.85 -9.30
CA VAL A 360 -16.20 -16.20 -9.27
C VAL A 360 -16.32 -14.68 -9.43
N THR A 361 -17.10 -14.23 -10.41
CA THR A 361 -17.30 -12.80 -10.72
C THR A 361 -18.04 -12.07 -9.61
N LEU A 362 -19.05 -12.68 -8.98
CA LEU A 362 -19.72 -12.10 -7.81
C LEU A 362 -18.76 -11.92 -6.64
N SER A 363 -17.98 -12.96 -6.32
CA SER A 363 -16.99 -12.89 -5.25
C SER A 363 -15.96 -11.80 -5.51
N ALA A 364 -15.49 -11.68 -6.75
CA ALA A 364 -14.57 -10.63 -7.17
C ALA A 364 -15.19 -9.23 -7.11
N ALA A 365 -16.46 -9.05 -7.49
CA ALA A 365 -17.17 -7.78 -7.42
C ALA A 365 -17.36 -7.31 -5.96
N ILE A 366 -17.74 -8.23 -5.07
CA ILE A 366 -17.83 -7.96 -3.62
C ILE A 366 -16.45 -7.59 -3.08
N SER A 367 -15.40 -8.33 -3.43
CA SER A 367 -14.03 -8.00 -3.04
C SER A 367 -13.64 -6.57 -3.46
N ALA A 368 -13.98 -6.17 -4.69
CA ALA A 368 -13.69 -4.82 -5.18
C ALA A 368 -14.47 -3.72 -4.41
N LEU A 369 -15.73 -3.95 -4.04
CA LEU A 369 -16.47 -3.05 -3.15
C LEU A 369 -15.79 -2.88 -1.79
N LEU A 370 -15.20 -3.96 -1.28
CA LEU A 370 -14.44 -3.98 -0.03
C LEU A 370 -13.04 -3.36 -0.16
N GLY A 371 -12.69 -2.81 -1.33
CA GLY A 371 -11.43 -2.13 -1.58
C GLY A 371 -10.29 -3.03 -2.04
N ILE A 372 -10.56 -4.33 -2.26
CA ILE A 372 -9.61 -5.32 -2.75
C ILE A 372 -9.94 -5.65 -4.21
N THR A 373 -9.30 -4.93 -5.13
CA THR A 373 -9.67 -4.90 -6.55
C THR A 373 -8.90 -5.89 -7.42
N GLU A 374 -7.89 -6.58 -6.88
CA GLU A 374 -7.07 -7.53 -7.63
C GLU A 374 -7.90 -8.71 -8.18
N PRO A 375 -8.77 -9.37 -7.40
CA PRO A 375 -9.63 -10.43 -7.94
C PRO A 375 -10.52 -9.96 -9.10
N ALA A 376 -11.05 -8.74 -9.01
CA ALA A 376 -11.89 -8.13 -10.04
C ALA A 376 -11.10 -7.79 -11.31
N LEU A 377 -9.96 -7.11 -11.17
CA LEU A 377 -9.15 -6.70 -12.30
C LEU A 377 -8.55 -7.90 -13.03
N PHE A 378 -7.82 -8.77 -12.33
CA PHE A 378 -7.09 -9.88 -12.95
C PHE A 378 -7.95 -11.12 -13.22
N GLY A 379 -8.91 -11.38 -12.32
CA GLY A 379 -9.79 -12.54 -12.43
C GLY A 379 -10.94 -12.32 -13.41
N VAL A 380 -11.32 -11.07 -13.69
CA VAL A 380 -12.49 -10.74 -14.50
C VAL A 380 -12.19 -9.70 -15.59
N LEU A 381 -11.89 -8.45 -15.23
CA LEU A 381 -11.92 -7.34 -16.18
C LEU A 381 -10.85 -7.43 -17.29
N THR A 382 -9.67 -7.99 -17.02
CA THR A 382 -8.64 -8.19 -18.06
C THR A 382 -9.05 -9.19 -19.12
N ARG A 383 -9.98 -10.12 -18.81
CA ARG A 383 -10.55 -11.05 -19.81
C ARG A 383 -11.53 -10.34 -20.74
N TYR A 384 -12.15 -9.26 -20.27
CA TYR A 384 -13.14 -8.46 -21.00
C TYR A 384 -12.60 -7.04 -21.24
N LYS A 385 -11.82 -6.84 -22.31
CA LYS A 385 -11.17 -5.54 -22.63
C LYS A 385 -12.15 -4.35 -22.56
N LYS A 386 -13.37 -4.51 -23.09
CA LYS A 386 -14.41 -3.47 -23.03
C LYS A 386 -14.91 -3.19 -21.61
N ALA A 387 -14.94 -4.18 -20.72
CA ALA A 387 -15.25 -3.99 -19.31
C ALA A 387 -14.14 -3.21 -18.59
N PHE A 388 -12.87 -3.54 -18.85
CA PHE A 388 -11.74 -2.79 -18.30
C PHE A 388 -11.73 -1.32 -18.75
N ILE A 389 -12.00 -1.06 -20.03
CA ILE A 389 -12.15 0.30 -20.57
C ILE A 389 -13.33 1.02 -19.90
N SER A 390 -14.47 0.34 -19.72
CA SER A 390 -15.65 0.89 -19.05
C SER A 390 -15.35 1.30 -17.61
N ALA A 391 -14.66 0.44 -16.85
CA ALA A 391 -14.21 0.74 -15.49
C ALA A 391 -13.28 1.97 -15.46
N THR A 392 -12.38 2.07 -16.43
CA THR A 392 -11.41 3.17 -16.53
C THR A 392 -12.09 4.50 -16.87
N ILE A 393 -13.04 4.51 -17.81
CA ILE A 393 -13.83 5.70 -18.15
C ILE A 393 -14.65 6.16 -16.95
N ALA A 394 -15.39 5.25 -16.32
CA ALA A 394 -16.19 5.56 -15.14
C ALA A 394 -15.33 6.06 -13.97
N SER A 395 -14.17 5.43 -13.75
CA SER A 395 -13.20 5.86 -12.74
C SER A 395 -12.72 7.29 -13.01
N SER A 396 -12.39 7.60 -14.26
CA SER A 396 -11.93 8.94 -14.68
C SER A 396 -13.01 10.00 -14.46
N LEU A 397 -14.25 9.73 -14.90
CA LEU A 397 -15.37 10.67 -14.75
C LEU A 397 -15.75 10.89 -13.28
N ALA A 398 -15.86 9.82 -12.49
CA ALA A 398 -16.18 9.94 -11.08
C ALA A 398 -15.05 10.63 -10.30
N SER A 399 -13.77 10.35 -10.62
CA SER A 399 -12.62 11.01 -10.01
C SER A 399 -12.56 12.51 -10.36
N ALA A 400 -12.83 12.87 -11.61
CA ALA A 400 -12.94 14.26 -12.03
C ALA A 400 -14.07 15.01 -11.28
N PHE A 401 -15.21 14.34 -11.08
CA PHE A 401 -16.34 14.88 -10.34
C PHE A 401 -15.98 15.17 -8.88
N ILE A 402 -15.44 14.19 -8.15
CA ILE A 402 -15.11 14.42 -6.73
C ILE A 402 -13.95 15.41 -6.56
N ALA A 403 -13.02 15.46 -7.51
CA ALA A 403 -11.94 16.44 -7.50
C ALA A 403 -12.46 17.86 -7.77
N PHE A 404 -13.44 18.01 -8.68
CA PHE A 404 -14.12 19.30 -8.92
C PHE A 404 -14.73 19.87 -7.64
N PHE A 405 -15.43 19.03 -6.87
CA PHE A 405 -16.01 19.43 -5.59
C PHE A 405 -15.00 19.49 -4.44
N GLY A 406 -13.71 19.26 -4.71
CA GLY A 406 -12.65 19.35 -3.73
C GLY A 406 -12.80 18.38 -2.58
N VAL A 407 -13.35 17.18 -2.82
CA VAL A 407 -13.57 16.16 -1.78
C VAL A 407 -12.24 15.83 -1.09
N ARG A 408 -12.21 15.97 0.23
CA ARG A 408 -11.05 15.69 1.08
C ARG A 408 -11.34 14.57 2.05
N LEU A 409 -10.29 13.84 2.39
CA LEU A 409 -10.28 12.83 3.44
C LEU A 409 -9.30 13.28 4.53
N TYR A 410 -9.63 13.09 5.81
CA TYR A 410 -8.82 13.60 6.95
C TYR A 410 -8.12 12.51 7.76
N GLY A 411 -8.28 11.25 7.36
CA GLY A 411 -7.52 10.14 7.91
C GLY A 411 -7.37 9.05 6.86
N TYR A 412 -6.24 8.36 6.88
CA TYR A 412 -6.01 7.25 5.98
C TYR A 412 -7.00 6.12 6.30
N ILE A 413 -7.76 5.67 5.29
CA ILE A 413 -8.70 4.54 5.39
C ILE A 413 -8.67 3.75 4.08
N LEU A 414 -8.77 2.42 4.15
CA LEU A 414 -8.81 1.58 2.95
C LEU A 414 -9.95 2.03 2.02
N SER A 415 -9.63 2.41 0.78
CA SER A 415 -10.58 2.89 -0.25
C SER A 415 -11.66 1.84 -0.58
N SER A 416 -12.75 1.84 0.17
CA SER A 416 -13.81 0.83 0.13
C SER A 416 -15.16 1.49 0.40
N ILE A 417 -16.27 0.77 0.19
CA ILE A 417 -17.60 1.30 0.52
C ILE A 417 -17.71 1.72 2.00
N PHE A 418 -16.96 1.05 2.88
CA PHE A 418 -16.89 1.37 4.31
C PHE A 418 -16.06 2.62 4.63
N SER A 419 -15.44 3.25 3.63
CA SER A 419 -14.81 4.57 3.80
C SER A 419 -15.83 5.71 3.86
N LEU A 420 -17.07 5.50 3.41
CA LEU A 420 -18.10 6.56 3.34
C LEU A 420 -18.29 7.35 4.66
N PRO A 421 -18.31 6.71 5.85
CA PRO A 421 -18.38 7.43 7.12
C PRO A 421 -17.25 8.46 7.32
N ALA A 422 -16.05 8.22 6.77
CA ALA A 422 -14.92 9.14 6.87
C ALA A 422 -15.10 10.43 6.02
N TYR A 423 -16.11 10.48 5.16
CA TYR A 423 -16.49 11.65 4.37
C TYR A 423 -17.64 12.45 4.97
N ILE A 424 -18.22 12.01 6.10
CA ILE A 424 -19.34 12.72 6.72
C ILE A 424 -18.90 14.14 7.10
N GLY A 425 -19.65 15.11 6.59
CA GLY A 425 -19.29 16.52 6.61
C GLY A 425 -19.65 17.20 5.29
N PRO A 426 -19.01 18.32 4.93
CA PRO A 426 -19.38 19.11 3.75
C PRO A 426 -19.21 18.34 2.43
N TYR A 427 -18.35 17.32 2.40
CA TYR A 427 -18.07 16.55 1.20
C TYR A 427 -18.92 15.29 1.04
N PHE A 428 -19.73 14.93 2.04
CA PHE A 428 -20.40 13.63 2.08
C PHE A 428 -21.33 13.40 0.89
N ILE A 429 -22.11 14.41 0.52
CA ILE A 429 -23.05 14.32 -0.60
C ILE A 429 -22.32 14.11 -1.94
N PHE A 430 -21.17 14.77 -2.11
CA PHE A 430 -20.34 14.61 -3.31
C PHE A 430 -19.63 13.25 -3.31
N ALA A 431 -19.21 12.74 -2.16
CA ALA A 431 -18.68 11.38 -2.05
C ALA A 431 -19.74 10.34 -2.44
N LEU A 432 -20.98 10.45 -1.95
CA LEU A 432 -22.08 9.57 -2.33
C LEU A 432 -22.42 9.65 -3.83
N ALA A 433 -22.51 10.87 -4.37
CA ALA A 433 -22.77 11.08 -5.80
C ALA A 433 -21.64 10.49 -6.66
N GLY A 434 -20.38 10.68 -6.26
CA GLY A 434 -19.22 10.11 -6.93
C GLY A 434 -19.23 8.58 -6.93
N VAL A 435 -19.55 7.95 -5.80
CA VAL A 435 -19.71 6.49 -5.70
C VAL A 435 -20.81 5.99 -6.63
N ALA A 436 -21.97 6.66 -6.62
CA ALA A 436 -23.08 6.32 -7.49
C ALA A 436 -22.69 6.46 -8.97
N MET A 437 -22.02 7.55 -9.35
CA MET A 437 -21.49 7.75 -10.71
C MET A 437 -20.52 6.64 -11.10
N ALA A 438 -19.55 6.32 -10.25
CA ALA A 438 -18.56 5.29 -10.53
C ALA A 438 -19.22 3.92 -10.76
N LEU A 439 -20.13 3.51 -9.88
CA LEU A 439 -20.83 2.22 -9.98
C LEU A 439 -21.78 2.17 -11.18
N VAL A 440 -22.63 3.19 -11.36
CA VAL A 440 -23.67 3.19 -12.39
C VAL A 440 -23.05 3.32 -13.78
N ILE A 441 -22.12 4.25 -13.99
CA ILE A 441 -21.50 4.47 -15.30
C ILE A 441 -20.71 3.21 -15.71
N SER A 442 -19.89 2.64 -14.81
CA SER A 442 -19.12 1.44 -15.12
C SER A 442 -20.04 0.25 -15.43
N PHE A 443 -21.10 0.06 -14.64
CA PHE A 443 -22.06 -1.03 -14.83
C PHE A 443 -22.80 -0.92 -16.16
N VAL A 444 -23.32 0.27 -16.48
CA VAL A 444 -24.07 0.53 -17.72
C VAL A 444 -23.17 0.41 -18.94
N LEU A 445 -22.00 1.08 -18.95
CA LEU A 445 -21.06 0.99 -20.07
C LEU A 445 -20.61 -0.44 -20.31
N THR A 446 -20.30 -1.19 -19.24
CA THR A 446 -19.89 -2.60 -19.37
C THR A 446 -21.02 -3.44 -19.94
N THR A 447 -22.25 -3.25 -19.46
CA THR A 447 -23.43 -3.98 -19.92
C THR A 447 -23.68 -3.73 -21.41
N LEU A 448 -23.58 -2.48 -21.87
CA LEU A 448 -23.79 -2.11 -23.27
C LEU A 448 -22.66 -2.61 -24.18
N LEU A 449 -21.40 -2.48 -23.75
CA LEU A 449 -20.24 -2.75 -24.60
C LEU A 449 -19.90 -4.24 -24.67
N VAL A 450 -20.04 -4.98 -23.56
CA VAL A 450 -19.78 -6.43 -23.50
C VAL A 450 -21.03 -7.24 -23.86
N GLY A 451 -22.22 -6.77 -23.46
CA GLY A 451 -23.47 -7.45 -23.81
C GLY A 451 -23.68 -7.56 -25.33
N LYS A 452 -23.24 -6.56 -26.11
CA LYS A 452 -23.27 -6.63 -27.57
C LYS A 452 -22.34 -7.71 -28.15
N GLU A 453 -21.14 -7.89 -27.59
CA GLU A 453 -20.19 -8.93 -28.06
C GLU A 453 -20.72 -10.35 -27.84
N GLN A 454 -21.38 -10.59 -26.70
CA GLN A 454 -21.97 -11.89 -26.40
C GLN A 454 -23.20 -12.23 -27.26
N VAL A 455 -23.79 -11.23 -27.93
CA VAL A 455 -24.90 -11.41 -28.88
C VAL A 455 -24.39 -11.61 -30.31
N GLU A 456 -23.21 -11.06 -30.64
CA GLU A 456 -22.58 -11.16 -31.96
C GLU A 456 -21.71 -12.41 -32.15
N GLN A 457 -21.41 -13.16 -31.08
CA GLN A 457 -20.73 -14.46 -31.18
C GLN A 457 -21.79 -15.60 -31.23
N PRO A 458 -21.93 -16.31 -32.36
CA PRO A 458 -22.93 -17.38 -32.54
C PRO A 458 -22.69 -18.61 -31.67
#